data_AF-A0ABD2XQK3-F1
#
_entry.id   AF-A0ABD2XQK3-F1
#
_cell.length_a   1.000
_cell.length_b   1.000
_cell.length_c   1.000
_cell.angle_alpha   90.00
_cell.angle_beta   90.00
_cell.angle_gamma   90.00
#
_symmetry.space_group_name_H-M   'P 1'
#
loop_
_entity.id
_entity.type
_entity.pdbx_description
1 polymer ?
#
loop_
_entity_poly.entity_id
_entity_poly.type
_entity_poly.pdbx_seq_one_letter_code
_entity_poly.pdbx_strand_id
1 'polypeptide(L)'
;MRQVYSAKREKYDNDDINQFVRSTYKATNICHLPVILSWRGLWCDKSASDLLTLGTCNRRDLAVIATRVLIGGAIIHRDFTYATSVR
;
A
#
# COMPACT_ATOMS: atom_id res chain seq x y z
N MET A 1 2.74 -12.43 -3.82
CA MET A 1 2.30 -11.01 -3.81
C MET A 1 1.10 -10.75 -4.71
N ARG A 2 1.00 -11.31 -5.94
CA ARG A 2 -0.18 -11.09 -6.82
C ARG A 2 -1.53 -11.49 -6.20
N GLN A 3 -1.60 -12.62 -5.48
CA GLN A 3 -2.82 -13.01 -4.77
C GLN A 3 -3.22 -12.01 -3.67
N VAL A 4 -2.24 -11.45 -2.97
CA VAL A 4 -2.48 -10.41 -1.95
C VAL A 4 -2.96 -9.13 -2.62
N TYR A 5 -2.42 -8.80 -3.81
CA TYR A 5 -2.88 -7.67 -4.61
C TYR A 5 -4.35 -7.81 -5.00
N SER A 6 -4.74 -8.96 -5.57
CA SER A 6 -6.13 -9.19 -5.96
C SER A 6 -7.08 -9.17 -4.76
N ALA A 7 -6.73 -9.86 -3.68
CA ALA A 7 -7.56 -9.90 -2.48
C ALA A 7 -7.72 -8.52 -1.82
N LYS A 8 -6.66 -7.70 -1.80
CA LYS A 8 -6.74 -6.32 -1.31
C LYS A 8 -7.60 -5.47 -2.22
N ARG A 9 -7.44 -5.58 -3.53
CA ARG A 9 -8.28 -4.83 -4.48
C ARG A 9 -9.75 -5.15 -4.27
N GLU A 10 -10.11 -6.44 -4.26
CA GLU A 10 -11.48 -6.91 -4.04
C GLU A 10 -12.05 -6.45 -2.68
N LYS A 11 -11.24 -6.49 -1.62
CA LYS A 11 -11.67 -6.05 -0.29
C LYS A 11 -12.09 -4.58 -0.26
N TYR A 12 -11.38 -3.71 -0.97
CA TYR A 12 -11.61 -2.25 -0.95
C TYR A 12 -12.49 -1.76 -2.09
N ASP A 13 -12.56 -2.50 -3.19
CA ASP A 13 -13.45 -2.25 -4.32
C ASP A 13 -14.85 -2.80 -4.04
N ASN A 14 -15.47 -2.26 -3.00
CA ASN A 14 -16.85 -2.58 -2.61
C ASN A 14 -17.70 -1.32 -2.51
N ASP A 15 -19.02 -1.50 -2.59
CA ASP A 15 -19.98 -0.39 -2.67
C ASP A 15 -20.01 0.46 -1.40
N ASP A 16 -19.85 -0.12 -0.22
CA ASP A 16 -19.87 0.63 1.04
C ASP A 16 -18.70 1.63 1.11
N ILE A 17 -17.50 1.17 0.79
CA ILE A 17 -16.29 2.01 0.78
C ILE A 17 -16.39 3.04 -0.34
N ASN A 18 -16.84 2.64 -1.52
CA ASN A 18 -17.03 3.54 -2.65
C ASN A 18 -18.05 4.63 -2.29
N GLN A 19 -19.20 4.28 -1.70
CA GLN A 19 -20.22 5.23 -1.29
C GLN A 19 -19.69 6.20 -0.24
N PHE A 20 -18.92 5.72 0.75
CA PHE A 20 -18.28 6.57 1.74
C PHE A 20 -17.29 7.57 1.11
N VAL A 21 -16.46 7.12 0.16
CA VAL A 21 -15.51 7.99 -0.54
C VAL A 21 -16.25 9.01 -1.41
N ARG A 22 -17.32 8.60 -2.12
CA ARG A 22 -18.15 9.52 -2.92
C ARG A 22 -18.81 10.59 -2.05
N SER A 23 -19.39 10.22 -0.91
CA SER A 23 -20.08 11.18 -0.03
C SER A 23 -19.09 12.15 0.62
N THR A 24 -17.93 11.65 1.05
CA THR A 24 -16.93 12.46 1.76
C THR A 24 -16.18 13.41 0.82
N TYR A 25 -15.76 12.92 -0.34
CA TYR A 25 -14.85 13.66 -1.24
C TYR A 25 -15.51 14.15 -2.54
N LYS A 26 -16.81 13.90 -2.72
CA LYS A 26 -17.56 14.19 -3.97
C LYS A 26 -16.89 13.58 -5.21
N ALA A 27 -16.15 12.49 -5.03
CA ALA A 27 -15.45 11.80 -6.11
C ALA A 27 -16.46 11.07 -7.00
N THR A 28 -16.31 11.15 -8.32
CA THR A 28 -17.17 10.46 -9.29
C THR A 28 -16.53 9.19 -9.84
N ASN A 29 -15.21 9.17 -9.96
CA ASN A 29 -14.45 8.01 -10.42
C ASN A 29 -13.47 7.58 -9.34
N ILE A 30 -13.70 6.41 -8.75
CA ILE A 30 -12.89 5.87 -7.67
C ILE A 30 -12.16 4.64 -8.19
N CYS A 31 -10.84 4.64 -8.03
CA CYS A 31 -10.00 3.49 -8.35
C CYS A 31 -9.17 3.14 -7.13
N HIS A 32 -9.32 1.91 -6.64
CA HIS A 32 -8.53 1.39 -5.52
C HIS A 32 -7.27 0.69 -6.04
N LEU A 33 -6.12 1.23 -5.66
CA LEU A 33 -4.80 0.73 -6.06
C LEU A 33 -4.03 0.22 -4.84
N PRO A 34 -3.96 -1.12 -4.65
CA PRO A 34 -3.17 -1.69 -3.58
C PRO A 34 -1.68 -1.42 -3.77
N VAL A 35 -1.06 -0.83 -2.76
CA VAL A 35 0.39 -0.62 -2.68
C VAL A 35 1.00 -1.81 -1.94
N ILE A 36 1.62 -2.74 -2.67
CA ILE A 36 2.17 -3.98 -2.10
C ILE A 36 3.68 -4.03 -2.26
N LEU A 37 4.35 -4.15 -1.12
CA LEU A 37 5.79 -4.30 -0.97
C LEU A 37 6.07 -5.48 -0.04
N SER A 38 7.09 -6.28 -0.37
CA SER A 38 7.62 -7.29 0.55
C SER A 38 8.56 -6.66 1.59
N TRP A 39 8.80 -7.38 2.69
CA TRP A 39 9.80 -6.98 3.70
C TRP A 39 11.24 -6.92 3.17
N ARG A 40 11.49 -7.45 1.97
CA ARG A 40 12.77 -7.32 1.26
C ARG A 40 12.86 -6.07 0.39
N GLY A 41 11.83 -5.21 0.39
CA GLY A 41 11.77 -4.02 -0.46
C GLY A 41 11.41 -4.31 -1.91
N LEU A 42 10.98 -5.54 -2.23
CA LEU A 42 10.53 -5.88 -3.57
C LEU A 42 9.07 -5.48 -3.74
N TRP A 43 8.81 -4.66 -4.75
CA TRP A 43 7.46 -4.29 -5.17
C TRP A 43 6.74 -5.47 -5.81
N CYS A 44 5.41 -5.52 -5.64
CA CYS A 44 4.59 -6.28 -6.54
C CYS A 44 4.59 -5.60 -7.93
N ASP A 45 4.92 -6.36 -8.99
CA ASP A 45 4.99 -5.82 -10.35
C ASP A 45 3.75 -5.01 -10.74
N LYS A 46 2.56 -5.52 -10.38
CA LYS A 46 1.29 -4.87 -10.71
C LYS A 46 1.11 -3.55 -9.97
N SER A 47 1.34 -3.52 -8.66
CA SER A 47 1.34 -2.28 -7.87
C SER A 47 2.30 -1.23 -8.42
N ALA A 48 3.54 -1.63 -8.74
CA ALA A 48 4.54 -0.72 -9.28
C ALA A 48 4.11 -0.20 -10.66
N SER A 49 3.64 -1.08 -11.54
CA SER A 49 3.15 -0.69 -12.87
C SER A 49 1.98 0.27 -12.78
N ASP A 50 1.00 0.01 -11.94
CA ASP A 50 -0.17 0.87 -11.83
C ASP A 50 0.18 2.24 -11.26
N LEU A 51 1.08 2.32 -10.27
CA LEU A 51 1.58 3.58 -9.72
C LEU A 51 2.36 4.42 -10.75
N LEU A 52 3.16 3.76 -11.59
CA LEU A 52 3.85 4.43 -12.70
C LEU A 52 2.86 4.91 -13.76
N THR A 53 1.83 4.11 -14.06
CA THR A 53 0.81 4.44 -15.07
C THR A 53 -0.08 5.61 -14.62
N LEU A 54 -0.35 5.71 -13.31
CA LEU A 54 -1.06 6.85 -12.71
C LEU A 54 -0.29 8.16 -12.86
N GLY A 55 1.02 8.11 -13.15
CA GLY A 55 1.89 9.27 -13.34
C GLY A 55 2.23 10.01 -12.04
N THR A 56 1.79 9.52 -10.88
CA THR A 56 2.05 10.15 -9.58
C THR A 56 3.46 9.91 -9.07
N CYS A 57 4.15 8.88 -9.57
CA CYS A 57 5.48 8.50 -9.13
C CYS A 57 6.30 8.00 -10.33
N ASN A 58 7.62 8.20 -10.28
CA ASN A 58 8.57 7.58 -11.20
C ASN A 58 9.30 6.39 -10.56
N ARG A 59 10.15 5.69 -11.32
CA ARG A 59 10.89 4.50 -10.82
C ARG A 59 11.83 4.80 -9.65
N ARG A 60 12.43 6.00 -9.58
CA ARG A 60 13.29 6.39 -8.45
C ARG A 60 12.45 6.63 -7.20
N ASP A 61 11.29 7.25 -7.35
CA ASP A 61 10.37 7.50 -6.24
C ASP A 61 9.90 6.17 -5.63
N LEU A 62 9.62 5.16 -6.46
CA LEU A 62 9.27 3.82 -5.97
C LEU A 62 10.39 3.20 -5.10
N ALA A 63 11.66 3.40 -5.46
CA ALA A 63 12.77 2.93 -4.64
C ALA A 63 12.81 3.66 -3.29
N VAL A 64 12.65 4.99 -3.29
CA VAL A 64 12.62 5.80 -2.05
C VAL A 64 11.44 5.41 -1.16
N ILE A 65 10.25 5.22 -1.75
CA ILE A 65 9.05 4.80 -1.02
C ILE A 65 9.27 3.42 -0.40
N ALA A 66 9.83 2.47 -1.15
CA ALA A 66 10.16 1.15 -0.61
C ALA A 66 11.08 1.25 0.61
N THR A 67 12.17 2.01 0.50
CA THR A 67 13.11 2.21 1.62
C THR A 67 12.42 2.82 2.83
N ARG A 68 11.59 3.85 2.64
CA ARG A 68 10.86 4.48 3.76
C ARG A 68 9.88 3.53 4.44
N VAL A 69 9.14 2.73 3.66
CA VAL A 69 8.22 1.72 4.20
C VAL A 69 8.98 0.67 5.01
N LEU A 70 10.13 0.21 4.53
CA LEU A 70 10.96 -0.76 5.25
C LEU A 70 11.53 -0.19 6.55
N ILE A 71 12.08 1.03 6.52
CA ILE A 71 12.61 1.69 7.71
C ILE A 71 11.50 1.89 8.74
N GLY A 72 10.36 2.44 8.34
CA GLY A 72 9.21 2.64 9.23
C GLY A 72 8.70 1.32 9.81
N GLY A 73 8.58 0.29 8.96
CA GLY A 73 8.21 -1.05 9.41
C GLY A 73 9.19 -1.60 10.44
N ALA A 74 10.50 -1.50 10.20
CA ALA A 74 11.52 -1.99 11.11
C ALA A 74 11.49 -1.26 12.47
N ILE A 75 11.26 0.05 12.47
CA ILE A 75 11.10 0.84 13.70
C ILE A 75 9.87 0.36 14.47
N ILE A 76 8.70 0.26 13.82
CA ILE A 76 7.46 -0.20 14.45
C ILE A 76 7.61 -1.62 15.00
N HIS A 77 8.25 -2.52 14.25
CA HIS A 77 8.49 -3.89 14.68
C HIS A 77 9.39 -3.92 15.91
N ARG A 78 10.48 -3.14 15.91
CA ARG A 78 11.39 -3.02 17.05
C ARG A 78 10.66 -2.51 18.29
N ASP A 79 9.86 -1.46 18.15
CA ASP A 79 9.12 -0.86 19.27
C ASP A 79 8.07 -1.84 19.81
N PHE A 80 7.38 -2.57 18.92
CA PHE A 80 6.47 -3.65 19.33
C PHE A 80 7.21 -4.75 20.11
N THR A 81 8.38 -5.18 19.64
CA THR A 81 9.19 -6.18 20.33
C THR A 81 9.63 -5.65 21.70
N TYR A 82 10.07 -4.40 21.81
CA TYR A 82 10.42 -3.81 23.11
C TYR A 82 9.23 -3.73 24.06
N ALA A 83 8.03 -3.41 23.57
CA ALA A 83 6.83 -3.30 24.38
C ALA A 83 6.28 -4.66 24.84
N THR A 84 6.51 -5.72 24.05
CA THR A 84 5.93 -7.06 24.30
C THR A 84 6.94 -8.09 24.77
N SER A 85 8.24 -7.83 24.69
CA SER A 85 9.26 -8.70 25.27
C SER A 85 9.19 -8.60 26.79
N VAL A 86 8.67 -9.65 27.43
CA VAL A 86 8.80 -9.85 28.88
C VAL A 86 10.28 -10.17 29.15
N ARG A 87 10.90 -9.40 30.05
CA ARG A 87 12.27 -9.66 30.52
C ARG A 87 12.34 -10.91 31.38
#